data_AF-A0A6P0Y181-F1
#
_entry.id   AF-A0A6P0Y181-F1
#
_cell.length_a   1.000
_cell.length_b   1.000
_cell.length_c   1.000
_cell.angle_alpha   90.00
_cell.angle_beta   90.00
_cell.angle_gamma   90.00
#
_symmetry.space_group_name_H-M   'P 1'
#
loop_
_entity.id
_entity.type
_entity.pdbx_description
1 polymer ?
#
loop_
_entity_poly.entity_id
_entity_poly.type
_entity_poly.pdbx_seq_one_letter_code
_entity_poly.pdbx_strand_id
1 'polypeptide(L)'
;MNKKLLIFIFFLVSLLFVTCGKQPSKLETQKAPLAETTPLTIWWNRGYYLEEDEALQKVITEWQEKTNHKVELLFFCEDDILQVGIDALAKGKP
;
A
#
# COMPACT_ATOMS: atom_id res chain seq x y z
N MET A 1 -35.28 44.14 6.05
CA MET A 1 -34.22 43.27 5.48
C MET A 1 -34.35 43.29 3.97
N ASN A 2 -33.33 43.78 3.26
CA ASN A 2 -33.45 44.10 1.82
C ASN A 2 -33.49 42.81 1.00
N LYS A 3 -34.43 42.68 0.05
CA LYS A 3 -34.56 41.46 -0.80
C LYS A 3 -33.25 41.11 -1.51
N LYS A 4 -32.44 42.12 -1.86
CA LYS A 4 -31.10 41.96 -2.43
C LYS A 4 -30.09 41.31 -1.45
N LEU A 5 -30.19 41.63 -0.15
CA LEU A 5 -29.38 41.01 0.89
C LEU A 5 -29.76 39.55 1.11
N LEU A 6 -31.06 39.23 1.02
CA LEU A 6 -31.56 37.85 1.15
C LEU A 6 -31.07 36.95 -0.01
N ILE A 7 -31.07 37.47 -1.24
CA ILE A 7 -30.55 36.75 -2.42
C ILE A 7 -29.03 36.52 -2.30
N PHE A 8 -28.29 37.52 -1.79
CA PHE A 8 -26.84 37.40 -1.59
C PHE A 8 -26.48 36.35 -0.54
N ILE A 9 -27.25 36.29 0.56
CA ILE A 9 -27.07 35.27 1.61
C ILE A 9 -27.38 33.87 1.04
N PHE A 10 -28.42 33.72 0.24
CA PHE A 10 -28.76 32.43 -0.36
C PHE A 10 -27.67 31.93 -1.32
N PHE A 11 -27.07 32.82 -2.11
CA PHE A 11 -25.94 32.50 -2.99
C PHE A 11 -24.69 32.06 -2.19
N LEU A 12 -24.37 32.75 -1.10
CA LEU A 12 -23.25 32.40 -0.22
C LEU A 12 -23.45 31.05 0.48
N VAL A 13 -24.68 30.72 0.88
CA VAL A 13 -25.00 29.44 1.53
C VAL A 13 -24.87 28.27 0.54
N SER A 14 -25.23 28.45 -0.73
CA SER A 14 -25.04 27.41 -1.75
C SER A 14 -23.58 27.09 -2.06
N LEU A 15 -22.66 28.04 -1.88
CA LEU A 15 -21.23 27.84 -2.10
C LEU A 15 -20.57 26.95 -1.03
N LEU A 16 -21.20 26.82 0.14
CA LEU A 16 -20.68 26.05 1.27
C LEU A 16 -21.01 24.54 1.21
N PHE A 17 -21.90 24.09 0.31
CA PHE A 17 -22.27 22.67 0.17
C PHE A 17 -21.40 21.89 -0.83
N VAL A 18 -20.43 22.53 -1.52
CA VAL A 18 -19.51 21.88 -2.48
C VAL A 18 -18.20 21.45 -1.80
N THR A 19 -18.27 21.04 -0.54
CA THR A 19 -17.12 20.42 0.14
C THR A 19 -17.63 19.49 1.24
N CYS A 20 -17.95 18.25 0.89
CA CYS A 20 -17.54 17.10 1.69
C CYS A 20 -17.68 15.81 0.88
N GLY A 21 -16.55 15.17 0.64
CA GLY A 21 -16.44 13.89 -0.06
C GLY A 21 -14.99 13.48 -0.34
N LYS A 22 -14.01 14.04 0.38
CA LYS A 22 -12.69 13.42 0.51
C LYS A 22 -12.73 12.65 1.80
N GLN A 23 -12.98 11.34 1.72
CA GLN A 23 -12.65 10.43 2.79
C GLN A 23 -11.11 10.41 2.87
N PRO A 24 -10.47 10.95 3.92
CA PRO A 24 -9.09 10.61 4.16
C PRO A 24 -9.10 9.13 4.55
N SER A 25 -8.71 8.26 3.61
CA SER A 25 -8.28 6.92 3.99
C SER A 25 -7.12 7.14 4.96
N LYS A 26 -7.41 6.95 6.25
CA LYS A 26 -6.41 6.90 7.30
C LYS A 26 -5.63 5.61 7.04
N LEU A 27 -4.66 5.66 6.14
CA LEU A 27 -3.50 4.78 6.23
C LEU A 27 -2.80 5.22 7.50
N GLU A 28 -3.22 4.66 8.63
CA GLU A 28 -2.39 4.64 9.81
C GLU A 28 -1.09 3.96 9.39
N THR A 29 -0.06 4.77 9.15
CA THR A 29 1.29 4.34 9.49
C THR A 29 1.30 4.17 11.00
N GLN A 30 0.74 3.05 11.44
CA GLN A 30 0.92 2.52 12.77
C GLN A 30 2.40 2.14 12.80
N LYS A 31 3.23 3.06 13.29
CA LYS A 31 4.61 2.74 13.65
C LYS A 31 4.51 1.78 14.83
N ALA A 32 4.38 0.50 14.51
CA ALA A 32 4.46 -0.57 15.49
C ALA A 32 5.78 -0.41 16.26
N PRO A 33 5.79 -0.72 17.57
CA PRO A 33 7.05 -0.80 18.31
C PRO A 33 8.01 -1.71 17.53
N LEU A 34 9.29 -1.35 17.53
CA LEU A 34 10.39 -2.10 16.92
C LEU A 34 10.58 -3.43 17.69
N ALA A 35 9.59 -4.31 17.67
CA ALA A 35 9.73 -5.71 18.01
C ALA A 35 10.76 -6.27 17.03
N GLU A 36 11.68 -7.12 17.51
CA GLU A 36 12.74 -7.74 16.69
C GLU A 36 12.19 -8.08 15.31
N THR A 37 12.56 -7.26 14.31
CA THR A 37 11.79 -7.16 13.07
C THR A 37 12.11 -8.39 12.24
N THR A 38 11.28 -9.42 12.37
CA THR A 38 11.26 -10.53 11.42
C THR A 38 11.24 -9.91 10.01
N PRO A 39 12.18 -10.28 9.12
CA PRO A 39 12.20 -9.74 7.77
C PRO A 39 10.83 -9.95 7.11
N LEU A 40 10.39 -8.96 6.33
CA LEU A 40 9.25 -9.13 5.45
C LEU A 40 9.66 -10.13 4.36
N THR A 41 9.13 -11.35 4.43
CA THR A 41 9.34 -12.33 3.36
C THR A 41 8.40 -12.03 2.21
N ILE A 42 8.93 -11.92 0.99
CA ILE A 42 8.17 -11.70 -0.24
C ILE A 42 8.39 -12.90 -1.16
N TRP A 43 7.32 -13.56 -1.56
CA TRP A 43 7.35 -14.62 -2.56
C TRP A 43 6.96 -14.04 -3.90
N TRP A 44 7.80 -14.24 -4.90
CA TRP A 44 7.61 -13.66 -6.23
C TRP A 44 7.91 -14.67 -7.32
N ASN A 45 7.20 -14.59 -8.44
CA ASN A 45 7.53 -15.38 -9.62
C ASN A 45 8.78 -14.83 -10.27
N ARG A 46 9.77 -15.69 -10.52
CA ARG A 46 10.96 -15.33 -11.27
C ARG A 46 10.56 -14.75 -12.63
N GLY A 47 11.17 -13.63 -13.00
CA GLY A 47 11.01 -13.03 -14.32
C GLY A 47 11.49 -13.95 -15.43
N TYR A 48 10.92 -13.76 -16.62
CA TYR A 48 11.40 -14.42 -17.82
C TYR A 48 12.75 -13.84 -18.25
N TYR A 49 12.97 -12.55 -17.97
CA TYR A 49 14.21 -11.84 -18.23
C TYR A 49 14.90 -11.45 -16.92
N LEU A 50 16.23 -11.42 -16.93
CA LEU A 50 17.03 -11.06 -15.77
C LEU A 50 16.74 -9.63 -15.30
N GLU A 51 16.50 -8.73 -16.24
CA GLU A 51 16.20 -7.33 -16.00
C GLU A 51 14.91 -7.13 -15.19
N GLU A 52 13.96 -8.07 -15.25
CA GLU A 52 12.74 -8.04 -14.46
C GLU A 52 13.03 -8.34 -12.98
N ASP A 53 13.85 -9.36 -12.72
CA ASP A 53 14.30 -9.70 -11.37
C ASP A 53 15.13 -8.55 -10.76
N GLU A 54 16.02 -7.96 -11.55
CA GLU A 54 16.86 -6.82 -11.13
C GLU A 54 16.03 -5.57 -10.83
N ALA A 55 15.02 -5.28 -11.65
CA ALA A 55 14.11 -4.16 -11.41
C ALA A 55 13.35 -4.31 -10.08
N LEU A 56 12.87 -5.52 -9.79
CA LEU A 56 12.20 -5.81 -8.51
C LEU A 56 13.16 -5.67 -7.33
N GLN A 57 14.37 -6.25 -7.44
CA GLN A 57 15.39 -6.15 -6.39
C GLN A 57 15.77 -4.69 -6.10
N LYS A 58 15.86 -3.85 -7.13
CA LYS A 58 16.12 -2.41 -6.97
C LYS A 58 15.01 -1.72 -6.18
N VAL A 59 13.74 -1.95 -6.53
CA VAL A 59 12.59 -1.36 -5.82
C VAL A 59 12.58 -1.79 -4.34
N ILE A 60 12.84 -3.08 -4.07
CA ILE A 60 12.92 -3.60 -2.71
C ILE A 60 14.08 -2.96 -1.94
N THR A 61 15.25 -2.81 -2.56
CA THR A 61 16.42 -2.18 -1.94
C THR A 61 16.12 -0.75 -1.54
N GLU A 62 15.59 0.05 -2.46
CA GLU A 62 15.19 1.43 -2.18
C GLU A 62 14.12 1.53 -1.08
N TRP A 63 13.19 0.58 -1.03
CA TRP A 63 12.17 0.52 0.03
C TRP A 63 12.78 0.17 1.40
N GLN A 64 13.69 -0.79 1.46
CA GLN A 64 14.40 -1.16 2.68
C GLN A 64 15.20 0.03 3.22
N GLU A 65 15.89 0.77 2.35
CA GLU A 65 16.64 1.98 2.72
C GLU A 65 15.72 3.08 3.30
N LYS A 66 14.56 3.31 2.66
CA LYS A 66 13.59 4.33 3.09
C LYS A 66 12.89 4.00 4.40
N THR A 67 12.67 2.71 4.67
CA THR A 67 11.83 2.27 5.80
C THR A 67 12.63 1.68 6.95
N ASN A 68 13.91 1.37 6.74
CA ASN A 68 14.77 0.62 7.65
C ASN A 68 14.20 -0.77 8.06
N HIS A 69 13.33 -1.34 7.23
CA HIS A 69 12.86 -2.72 7.38
C HIS A 69 13.70 -3.66 6.50
N LYS A 70 13.80 -4.93 6.89
CA LYS A 70 14.47 -5.97 6.10
C LYS A 70 13.45 -6.75 5.28
N VAL A 71 13.86 -7.18 4.09
CA VAL A 71 13.08 -8.01 3.17
C VAL A 71 13.87 -9.26 2.84
N GLU A 72 13.20 -10.41 2.87
CA GLU A 72 13.68 -11.66 2.31
C GLU A 72 12.89 -11.94 1.02
N LEU A 73 13.53 -11.77 -0.14
CA LEU A 73 12.89 -12.03 -1.44
C LEU A 73 13.18 -13.46 -1.88
N LEU A 74 12.13 -14.25 -2.09
CA LEU A 74 12.21 -15.62 -2.59
C LEU A 74 11.55 -15.71 -3.96
N PHE A 75 12.32 -16.19 -4.94
CA PHE A 75 11.84 -16.42 -6.30
C PHE A 75 11.37 -17.86 -6.49
N PHE A 76 10.19 -18.01 -7.07
CA PHE A 76 9.59 -19.28 -7.45
C PHE A 76 9.38 -19.35 -8.96
N CYS A 77 9.34 -20.56 -9.49
CA CYS A 77 8.86 -20.79 -10.85
C CYS A 77 7.34 -20.58 -10.89
N GLU A 78 6.81 -20.13 -12.03
CA GLU A 78 5.38 -19.85 -12.21
C GLU A 78 4.50 -21.07 -11.89
N ASP A 79 4.96 -22.25 -12.28
CA ASP A 79 4.23 -23.51 -12.06
C ASP A 79 4.20 -23.95 -10.58
N ASP A 80 5.16 -23.51 -9.78
CA ASP A 80 5.35 -23.98 -8.41
C ASP A 80 4.71 -23.06 -7.37
N ILE A 81 4.68 -21.74 -7.63
CA ILE A 81 4.33 -20.74 -6.60
C ILE A 81 2.92 -20.95 -6.01
N LEU A 82 1.97 -21.39 -6.83
CA LEU A 82 0.60 -21.62 -6.40
C LEU A 82 0.52 -22.79 -5.43
N GLN A 83 1.19 -23.90 -5.74
CA GLN A 83 1.19 -25.06 -4.86
C GLN A 83 1.93 -24.76 -3.56
N VAL A 84 3.06 -24.04 -3.64
CA VAL A 84 3.80 -23.59 -2.46
C VAL A 84 2.92 -22.70 -1.57
N GLY A 85 2.16 -21.77 -2.16
CA GLY A 85 1.20 -20.93 -1.44
C GLY A 85 0.09 -21.73 -0.75
N ILE A 86 -0.50 -22.72 -1.44
CA ILE A 86 -1.53 -23.59 -0.86
C ILE A 86 -0.97 -24.38 0.33
N ASP A 87 0.21 -24.97 0.18
CA ASP A 87 0.88 -25.75 1.22
C ASP A 87 1.22 -24.90 2.45
N ALA A 88 1.69 -23.68 2.21
CA ALA A 88 2.03 -22.71 3.23
C ALA A 88 0.81 -22.30 4.07
N LEU A 89 -0.30 -22.00 3.39
CA LEU A 89 -1.59 -21.70 4.03
C LEU A 89 -2.10 -22.89 4.84
N ALA A 90 -2.04 -24.10 4.29
CA ALA A 90 -2.45 -25.31 5.01
C ALA A 90 -1.63 -25.55 6.29
N LYS A 91 -0.36 -25.12 6.31
CA LYS A 91 0.55 -25.22 7.46
C LYS A 91 0.48 -24.02 8.41
N GLY A 92 -0.33 -23.01 8.11
CA GLY A 92 -0.41 -21.77 8.89
C GLY A 92 0.89 -20.95 8.84
N LYS A 93 1.67 -21.07 7.76
CA LYS A 93 2.92 -20.36 7.52
C LYS A 93 2.86 -19.58 6.20
N PRO A 94 1.90 -18.66 6.03
CA PRO A 94 1.83 -17.80 4.84
C PRO A 94 3.01 -16.85 4.73
#